data_AF-A0A3N5FQX8-F1
#
_entry.id   AF-A0A3N5FQX8-F1
#
_cell.length_a   1.000
_cell.length_b   1.000
_cell.length_c   1.000
_cell.angle_alpha   90.00
_cell.angle_beta   90.00
_cell.angle_gamma   90.00
#
_symmetry.space_group_name_H-M   'P 1'
#
loop_
_entity.id
_entity.type
_entity.pdbx_description
1 polymer ?
#
loop_
_entity_poly.entity_id
_entity_poly.type
_entity_poly.pdbx_seq_one_letter_code
_entity_poly.pdbx_strand_id
1 'polypeptide(L)'
;MPGTRIRRSKPPRTRKPVELAITSPAFQDSDRIPDVYAMDGGNVSPALYWSRLPEGTAAVAIVCEDPDAPGREAFTHWVIFNIPPSLPGVPEGIPKEDKPSELAGAEQGVNDFGNVGYDGPAP
;
A
#
# COMPACT_ATOMS: atom_id res chain seq x y z
N MET A 1 12.82 -28.80 56.77
CA MET A 1 11.90 -28.50 55.66
C MET A 1 12.27 -27.14 55.07
N PRO A 2 12.96 -27.04 53.92
CA PRO A 2 13.24 -25.74 53.30
C PRO A 2 12.08 -25.33 52.38
N GLY A 3 11.51 -24.15 52.64
CA GLY A 3 10.43 -23.58 51.84
C GLY A 3 10.95 -22.93 50.55
N THR A 4 10.48 -23.41 49.41
CA THR A 4 10.81 -22.87 48.09
C THR A 4 10.12 -21.53 47.85
N ARG A 5 10.90 -20.46 47.68
CA ARG A 5 10.40 -19.13 47.31
C ARG A 5 10.21 -19.06 45.79
N ILE A 6 8.96 -19.05 45.33
CA ILE A 6 8.61 -18.85 43.91
C ILE A 6 8.92 -17.40 43.52
N ARG A 7 9.87 -17.21 42.59
CA ARG A 7 10.09 -15.90 41.95
C ARG A 7 8.94 -15.66 40.98
N ARG A 8 8.10 -14.65 41.25
CA ARG A 8 7.10 -14.18 40.29
C ARG A 8 7.83 -13.55 39.10
N SER A 9 7.60 -14.09 37.90
CA SER A 9 8.07 -13.48 36.65
C SER A 9 7.29 -12.18 36.38
N LYS A 10 7.99 -11.18 35.87
CA LYS A 10 7.43 -9.90 35.43
C LYS A 10 6.56 -10.16 34.19
N PRO A 11 5.34 -9.59 34.08
CA PRO A 11 4.51 -9.80 32.90
C PRO A 11 5.24 -9.28 31.64
N PRO A 12 5.09 -9.95 30.50
CA PRO A 12 5.68 -9.47 29.25
C PRO A 12 5.14 -8.08 28.95
N ARG A 13 6.04 -7.16 28.58
CA ARG A 13 5.64 -5.84 28.10
C ARG A 13 4.81 -6.05 26.84
N THR A 14 3.53 -5.68 26.87
CA THR A 14 2.70 -5.54 25.67
C THR A 14 3.34 -4.48 24.77
N ARG A 15 3.97 -4.89 23.67
CA ARG A 15 4.38 -3.95 22.62
C ARG A 15 3.09 -3.35 22.06
N LYS A 16 2.94 -2.01 22.06
CA LYS A 16 1.91 -1.36 21.25
C LYS A 16 2.11 -1.82 19.80
N PRO A 17 1.04 -2.14 19.05
CA PRO A 17 1.17 -2.41 17.63
C PRO A 17 1.91 -1.26 16.97
N VAL A 18 2.95 -1.58 16.20
CA VAL A 18 3.59 -0.63 15.32
C VAL A 18 2.62 -0.45 14.15
N GLU A 19 2.02 0.73 14.04
CA GLU A 19 1.04 1.04 13.01
C GLU A 19 1.75 1.42 11.71
N LEU A 20 1.48 0.67 10.65
CA LEU A 20 1.93 1.00 9.30
C LEU A 20 1.53 2.44 8.95
N ALA A 21 2.49 3.26 8.56
CA ALA A 21 2.22 4.61 8.04
C ALA A 21 2.39 4.61 6.53
N ILE A 22 1.47 5.27 5.82
CA ILE A 22 1.54 5.54 4.39
C ILE A 22 1.43 7.05 4.18
N THR A 23 2.22 7.60 3.27
CA THR A 23 2.26 9.03 2.94
C THR A 23 2.47 9.22 1.44
N SER A 24 2.03 10.36 0.91
CA SER A 24 2.29 10.76 -0.46
C SER A 24 2.69 12.24 -0.51
N PRO A 25 3.67 12.62 -1.35
CA PRO A 25 3.89 14.03 -1.67
C PRO A 25 2.81 14.60 -2.60
N ALA A 26 1.99 13.75 -3.22
CA ALA A 26 0.99 14.13 -4.21
C ALA A 26 -0.23 14.83 -3.60
N PHE A 27 -0.74 14.30 -2.49
CA PHE A 27 -1.92 14.79 -1.77
C PHE A 27 -1.95 14.21 -0.35
N GLN A 28 -2.67 14.87 0.56
CA GLN A 28 -2.89 14.35 1.91
C GLN A 28 -4.11 13.42 1.94
N ASP A 29 -4.25 12.68 3.04
CA ASP A 29 -5.47 11.91 3.28
C ASP A 29 -6.71 12.81 3.22
N SER A 30 -7.76 12.34 2.54
CA SER A 30 -9.01 13.05 2.28
C SER A 30 -8.93 14.34 1.44
N ASP A 31 -7.75 14.72 0.94
CA ASP A 31 -7.65 15.82 -0.02
C ASP A 31 -8.12 15.41 -1.42
N ARG A 32 -8.49 16.40 -2.23
CA ARG A 32 -8.79 16.19 -3.65
C ARG A 32 -7.55 15.65 -4.37
N ILE A 33 -7.72 14.55 -5.09
CA ILE A 33 -6.68 13.99 -5.97
C ILE A 33 -6.36 15.00 -7.11
N PRO A 34 -5.09 15.39 -7.31
CA PRO A 34 -4.70 16.26 -8.42
C PRO A 34 -4.96 15.66 -9.81
N ASP A 35 -5.25 16.50 -10.80
CA ASP A 35 -5.69 16.07 -12.14
C ASP A 35 -4.66 15.20 -12.87
N VAL A 36 -3.36 15.37 -12.59
CA VAL A 36 -2.29 14.53 -13.16
C VAL A 36 -2.47 13.03 -12.85
N TYR A 37 -3.15 12.70 -11.74
CA TYR A 37 -3.46 11.32 -11.36
C TYR A 37 -4.85 10.87 -11.85
N ALA A 38 -5.71 11.77 -12.33
CA ALA A 38 -7.01 11.41 -12.92
C ALA A 38 -6.85 10.84 -14.34
N MET A 39 -7.82 10.02 -14.78
CA MET A 39 -7.76 9.35 -16.08
C MET A 39 -7.71 10.33 -17.27
N ASP A 40 -8.42 11.45 -17.18
CA ASP A 40 -8.55 12.47 -18.22
C ASP A 40 -7.49 13.60 -18.13
N GLY A 41 -6.69 13.62 -17.06
CA GLY A 41 -5.59 14.55 -16.90
C GLY A 41 -4.27 13.93 -17.35
N GLY A 42 -3.59 13.23 -16.45
CA GLY A 42 -2.30 12.58 -16.73
C GLY A 42 -2.31 11.06 -16.65
N ASN A 43 -3.27 10.49 -15.92
CA ASN A 43 -3.39 9.07 -15.63
C ASN A 43 -2.08 8.43 -15.10
N VAL A 44 -1.37 9.18 -14.27
CA VAL A 44 -0.10 8.79 -13.64
C VAL A 44 -0.39 8.16 -12.28
N SER A 45 0.32 7.12 -11.85
CA SER A 45 0.19 6.60 -10.48
C SER A 45 0.86 7.53 -9.48
N PRO A 46 0.25 7.86 -8.32
CA PRO A 46 0.90 8.71 -7.32
C PRO A 46 2.07 7.99 -6.63
N ALA A 47 3.08 8.75 -6.22
CA ALA A 47 4.12 8.23 -5.34
C ALA A 47 3.52 7.89 -3.97
N LEU A 48 3.82 6.70 -3.43
CA LEU A 48 3.40 6.29 -2.09
C LEU A 48 4.61 5.80 -1.32
N TYR A 49 4.80 6.32 -0.11
CA TYR A 49 5.87 5.92 0.79
C TYR A 49 5.28 5.36 2.07
N TRP A 50 5.91 4.30 2.59
CA TRP A 50 5.54 3.72 3.86
C TRP A 50 6.67 3.74 4.87
N SER A 51 6.28 3.71 6.13
CA SER A 51 7.18 3.50 7.24
C SER A 51 6.53 2.58 8.25
N ARG A 52 7.32 2.09 9.20
CA ARG A 52 6.82 1.28 10.31
C ARG A 52 6.16 -0.03 9.84
N LEU A 53 6.73 -0.67 8.80
CA LEU A 53 6.33 -2.02 8.40
C LEU A 53 6.50 -2.98 9.59
N PRO A 54 5.53 -3.90 9.83
CA PRO A 54 5.64 -4.91 10.87
C PRO A 54 6.93 -5.75 10.75
N GLU A 55 7.46 -6.19 11.89
CA GLU A 55 8.61 -7.09 11.92
C GLU A 55 8.25 -8.40 11.20
N GLY A 56 9.07 -8.80 10.22
CA GLY A 56 8.83 -10.00 9.42
C GLY A 56 7.91 -9.82 8.21
N THR A 57 7.57 -8.58 7.80
CA THR A 57 6.90 -8.33 6.51
C THR A 57 7.69 -9.00 5.38
N ALA A 58 7.03 -9.88 4.63
CA ALA A 58 7.64 -10.58 3.49
C ALA A 58 7.51 -9.80 2.17
N ALA A 59 6.41 -9.08 1.99
CA ALA A 59 6.13 -8.26 0.83
C ALA A 59 5.07 -7.20 1.17
N VAL A 60 4.97 -6.17 0.34
CA VAL A 60 3.93 -5.13 0.37
C VAL A 60 3.07 -5.25 -0.88
N ALA A 61 1.79 -4.93 -0.75
CA ALA A 61 0.87 -4.75 -1.86
C ALA A 61 0.11 -3.43 -1.70
N ILE A 62 -0.26 -2.82 -2.82
CA ILE A 62 -1.12 -1.65 -2.90
C ILE A 62 -2.37 -2.05 -3.70
N VAL A 63 -3.52 -1.72 -3.14
CA VAL A 63 -4.83 -1.82 -3.80
C VAL A 63 -5.46 -0.44 -3.71
N CYS A 64 -5.77 0.15 -4.86
CA CYS A 64 -6.47 1.43 -4.96
C CYS A 64 -7.91 1.14 -5.39
N GLU A 65 -8.86 1.44 -4.50
CA GLU A 65 -10.28 1.13 -4.67
C GLU A 65 -11.14 2.38 -4.50
N ASP A 66 -12.16 2.52 -5.34
CA ASP A 66 -13.24 3.50 -5.20
C ASP A 66 -14.54 2.79 -4.76
N PRO A 67 -14.95 2.89 -3.48
CA PRO A 67 -16.17 2.26 -2.97
C PRO A 67 -17.46 3.00 -3.40
N ASP A 68 -17.36 4.20 -3.95
CA ASP A 68 -18.51 5.02 -4.34
C ASP A 68 -18.95 4.76 -5.80
N ALA A 69 -18.19 3.93 -6.54
CA ALA A 69 -18.48 3.59 -7.92
C ALA A 69 -19.82 2.84 -8.08
N PRO A 70 -20.73 3.30 -8.98
CA PRO A 70 -22.04 2.67 -9.14
C PRO A 70 -21.98 1.20 -9.59
N GLY A 71 -22.82 0.35 -8.99
CA GLY A 71 -23.09 -1.00 -9.47
C GLY A 71 -22.09 -2.09 -9.05
N ARG A 72 -21.17 -1.79 -8.13
CA ARG A 72 -20.19 -2.73 -7.57
C ARG A 72 -19.93 -2.42 -6.09
N GLU A 73 -19.27 -3.33 -5.38
CA GLU A 73 -18.86 -3.10 -3.97
C GLU A 73 -17.65 -2.14 -3.89
N ALA A 74 -16.72 -2.20 -4.84
CA ALA A 74 -15.62 -1.25 -5.03
C ALA A 74 -15.07 -1.32 -6.48
N PHE A 75 -14.58 -0.21 -7.03
CA PHE A 75 -13.88 -0.14 -8.31
C PHE A 75 -12.38 -0.21 -8.08
N THR A 76 -11.71 -1.23 -8.59
CA THR A 76 -10.25 -1.35 -8.48
C THR A 76 -9.55 -0.55 -9.56
N HIS A 77 -8.89 0.54 -9.17
CA HIS A 77 -8.10 1.43 -10.04
C HIS A 77 -6.66 0.94 -10.22
N TRP A 78 -6.10 0.25 -9.23
CA TRP A 78 -4.72 -0.25 -9.29
C TRP A 78 -4.48 -1.40 -8.32
N VAL A 79 -3.75 -2.43 -8.80
CA VAL A 79 -3.20 -3.49 -7.96
C VAL A 79 -1.72 -3.67 -8.31
N ILE A 80 -0.85 -3.55 -7.32
CA ILE A 80 0.57 -3.90 -7.42
C ILE A 80 0.99 -4.67 -6.16
N PHE A 81 1.68 -5.79 -6.33
CA PHE A 81 1.99 -6.74 -5.26
C PHE A 81 3.41 -7.28 -5.39
N ASN A 82 3.83 -8.15 -4.45
CA ASN A 82 5.20 -8.68 -4.34
C ASN A 82 6.29 -7.60 -4.17
N ILE A 83 5.92 -6.38 -3.74
CA ILE A 83 6.88 -5.30 -3.55
C ILE A 83 7.82 -5.67 -2.39
N PRO A 84 9.15 -5.69 -2.60
CA PRO A 84 10.09 -6.01 -1.54
C PRO A 84 9.95 -5.04 -0.34
N PRO A 85 9.91 -5.55 0.91
CA PRO A 85 9.75 -4.72 2.10
C PRO A 85 10.96 -3.83 2.39
N SER A 86 12.09 -4.08 1.73
CA SER A 86 13.29 -3.22 1.76
C SER A 86 13.10 -1.91 1.00
N LEU A 87 12.11 -1.82 0.11
CA LEU A 87 11.77 -0.58 -0.57
C LEU A 87 10.97 0.34 0.37
N PRO A 88 11.23 1.66 0.36
CA PRO A 88 10.53 2.61 1.22
C PRO A 88 9.16 3.03 0.66
N GLY A 89 8.80 2.59 -0.53
CA GLY A 89 7.66 3.10 -1.29
C GLY A 89 7.64 2.64 -2.74
N VAL A 90 6.68 3.19 -3.48
CA VAL A 90 6.63 3.19 -4.94
C VAL A 90 6.79 4.63 -5.44
N PRO A 91 7.63 4.87 -6.47
CA PRO A 91 7.71 6.18 -7.11
C PRO A 91 6.42 6.52 -7.88
N GLU A 92 6.29 7.78 -8.25
CA GLU A 92 5.25 8.24 -9.16
C GLU A 92 5.45 7.64 -10.56
N GLY A 93 4.34 7.36 -11.25
CA GLY A 93 4.35 6.97 -12.65
C GLY A 93 4.93 5.59 -12.94
N ILE A 94 4.53 4.58 -12.16
CA ILE A 94 4.86 3.19 -12.46
C ILE A 94 4.32 2.83 -13.86
N PRO A 95 5.17 2.32 -14.77
CA PRO A 95 4.74 1.92 -16.12
C PRO A 95 3.63 0.87 -16.08
N LYS A 96 2.73 0.89 -17.05
CA LYS A 96 1.60 -0.06 -17.15
C LYS A 96 2.05 -1.42 -17.74
N GLU A 97 2.90 -2.10 -17.00
CA GLU A 97 3.53 -3.37 -17.38
C GLU A 97 3.38 -4.39 -16.24
N ASP A 98 3.25 -5.68 -16.58
CA ASP A 98 3.10 -6.75 -15.58
C ASP A 98 4.22 -6.75 -14.53
N LYS A 99 5.44 -6.35 -14.94
CA LYS A 99 6.66 -6.37 -14.11
C LYS A 99 7.46 -5.08 -14.30
N PRO A 100 7.14 -4.00 -13.58
CA PRO A 100 7.82 -2.73 -13.75
C PRO A 100 9.28 -2.81 -13.31
N SER A 101 10.18 -2.34 -14.17
CA SER A 101 11.63 -2.41 -13.93
C SER A 101 12.08 -1.54 -12.73
N GLU A 102 11.32 -0.50 -12.43
CA GLU A 102 11.52 0.45 -11.33
C GLU A 102 11.33 -0.21 -9.96
N LEU A 103 10.58 -1.32 -9.88
CA LEU A 103 10.27 -2.04 -8.67
C LEU A 103 10.60 -3.53 -8.86
N ALA A 104 11.90 -3.84 -8.87
CA ALA A 104 12.37 -5.21 -9.03
C ALA A 104 11.69 -6.18 -8.05
N GLY A 105 10.96 -7.16 -8.59
CA GLY A 105 10.20 -8.16 -7.82
C GLY A 105 8.73 -7.84 -7.65
N ALA A 106 8.30 -6.60 -7.92
CA ALA A 106 6.89 -6.25 -7.93
C ALA A 106 6.20 -6.72 -9.22
N GLU A 107 4.91 -7.00 -9.10
CA GLU A 107 4.03 -7.41 -10.18
C GLU A 107 2.75 -6.59 -10.15
N GLN A 108 2.22 -6.23 -11.31
CA GLN A 108 0.96 -5.49 -11.44
C GLN A 108 -0.17 -6.41 -11.91
N GLY A 109 -1.36 -6.21 -11.34
CA GLY A 109 -2.58 -6.91 -11.72
C GLY A 109 -3.37 -6.17 -12.79
N VAL A 110 -4.36 -6.87 -13.34
CA VAL A 110 -5.40 -6.27 -14.20
C VAL A 110 -6.42 -5.57 -13.30
N ASN A 111 -6.66 -4.29 -13.57
CA ASN A 111 -7.64 -3.45 -12.88
C ASN A 111 -9.05 -3.64 -13.47
N ASP A 112 -10.05 -2.95 -12.90
CA ASP A 112 -11.44 -3.08 -13.34
C ASP A 112 -11.74 -2.43 -14.72
N PHE A 113 -10.79 -1.66 -15.28
CA PHE A 113 -10.85 -1.21 -16.68
C PHE A 113 -10.37 -2.28 -17.66
N GLY A 114 -9.80 -3.39 -17.18
CA GLY A 114 -9.23 -4.45 -18.00
C GLY A 114 -7.78 -4.20 -18.42
N ASN A 115 -7.11 -3.20 -17.84
CA ASN A 115 -5.71 -2.87 -18.13
C ASN A 115 -4.80 -3.30 -16.99
N VAL A 116 -3.52 -3.48 -17.27
CA VAL A 116 -2.50 -3.70 -16.24
C VAL A 116 -2.05 -2.36 -15.66
N GLY A 117 -1.90 -2.31 -14.34
CA GLY A 117 -1.39 -1.14 -13.63
C GLY A 117 -2.47 -0.10 -13.31
N TYR A 118 -2.01 1.13 -13.07
CA TYR A 118 -2.88 2.21 -12.59
C TYR A 118 -3.75 2.80 -13.69
N ASP A 119 -5.05 2.92 -13.44
CA ASP A 119 -5.94 3.82 -14.16
C ASP A 119 -6.68 4.69 -13.15
N GLY A 120 -6.51 6.00 -13.26
CA GLY A 120 -7.01 6.96 -12.29
C GLY A 120 -8.53 7.10 -12.22
N PRO A 121 -9.03 7.89 -11.26
CA PRO A 121 -10.45 8.18 -11.13
C PRO A 121 -11.01 8.86 -12.38
N ALA A 122 -12.21 8.46 -12.77
CA ALA A 122 -13.03 9.02 -13.84
C ALA A 122 -14.52 8.96 -13.46
N PRO A 123 -14.93 9.65 -12.38
CA PRO A 123 -16.27 9.55 -11.81
C PRO A 123 -17.37 10.13 -12.70
#